data_AF-A0A4Q3EM08-F1
#
_entry.id   AF-A0A4Q3EM08-F1
#
_cell.length_a   1.000
_cell.length_b   1.000
_cell.length_c   1.000
_cell.angle_alpha   90.00
_cell.angle_beta   90.00
_cell.angle_gamma   90.00
#
_symmetry.space_group_name_H-M   'P 1'
#
loop_
_entity.id
_entity.type
_entity.pdbx_description
1 polymer ?
#
loop_
_entity_poly.entity_id
_entity_poly.type
_entity_poly.pdbx_seq_one_letter_code
_entity_poly.pdbx_strand_id
1 'polypeptide(L)'
;MLRQNFTAAISYEGKSLHAAIVPQFRKDGIYYEVNVKGFPRFFMTWTELDRYDATGDEKDSIPYELVLAISDIIENKQGKQ
;
A
#
# COMPACT_ATOMS: atom_id res chain seq x y z
N MET A 1 -1.48 8.18 -17.83
CA MET A 1 -2.46 8.73 -16.86
C MET A 1 -1.75 8.93 -15.54
N LEU A 2 -1.78 10.11 -14.92
CA LEU A 2 -1.11 10.33 -13.62
C LEU A 2 -1.79 9.46 -12.55
N ARG A 3 -1.02 8.73 -11.74
CA ARG A 3 -1.56 8.00 -10.59
C ARG A 3 -2.07 9.03 -9.57
N GLN A 4 -3.36 8.98 -9.26
CA GLN A 4 -4.00 9.91 -8.32
C GLN A 4 -4.01 9.33 -6.90
N ASN A 5 -3.97 10.22 -5.91
CA ASN A 5 -4.22 9.85 -4.52
C ASN A 5 -5.62 9.23 -4.41
N PHE A 6 -5.76 8.22 -3.56
CA PHE A 6 -7.07 7.61 -3.32
C PHE A 6 -7.18 7.08 -1.90
N THR A 7 -8.41 6.93 -1.46
CA THR A 7 -8.75 6.26 -0.22
C THR A 7 -9.42 4.93 -0.54
N ALA A 8 -9.21 3.94 0.32
CA ALA A 8 -9.84 2.63 0.19
C ALA A 8 -10.26 2.10 1.56
N ALA A 9 -11.32 1.30 1.57
CA ALA A 9 -11.68 0.48 2.71
C ALA A 9 -10.91 -0.85 2.63
N ILE A 10 -10.32 -1.28 3.73
CA ILE A 10 -9.59 -2.53 3.88
C ILE A 10 -10.35 -3.38 4.90
N SER A 11 -10.58 -4.65 4.57
CA SER A 11 -11.04 -5.62 5.56
C SER A 11 -9.83 -6.25 6.23
N TYR A 12 -9.62 -5.99 7.52
CA TYR A 12 -8.51 -6.51 8.31
C TYR A 12 -9.02 -6.97 9.67
N GLU A 13 -8.75 -8.22 10.06
CA GLU A 13 -9.23 -8.83 11.32
C GLU A 13 -10.75 -8.67 11.55
N GLY A 14 -11.54 -8.77 10.47
CA GLY A 14 -13.00 -8.59 10.53
C GLY A 14 -13.46 -7.15 10.77
N LYS A 15 -12.55 -6.17 10.75
CA LYS A 15 -12.84 -4.74 10.85
C LYS A 15 -12.61 -4.06 9.51
N SER A 16 -13.45 -3.08 9.21
CA SER A 16 -13.23 -2.18 8.07
C SER A 16 -12.35 -1.01 8.52
N LEU A 17 -11.17 -0.89 7.91
CA LEU A 17 -10.22 0.20 8.11
C LEU A 17 -10.18 1.09 6.87
N HIS A 18 -9.86 2.37 7.06
CA HIS A 18 -9.62 3.28 5.94
C HIS A 18 -8.14 3.53 5.76
N ALA A 19 -7.66 3.33 4.54
CA ALA A 19 -6.32 3.71 4.10
C ALA A 19 -6.37 4.92 3.19
N ALA A 20 -5.44 5.86 3.40
CA ALA A 20 -5.06 6.86 2.42
C ALA A 20 -3.79 6.40 1.71
N ILE A 21 -3.84 6.37 0.38
CA ILE A 21 -2.77 5.86 -0.48
C ILE A 21 -2.34 7.00 -1.41
N VAL A 22 -1.07 7.40 -1.30
CA VAL A 22 -0.50 8.54 -2.01
C VAL A 22 0.67 8.07 -2.88
N PRO A 23 0.54 8.12 -4.22
CA PRO A 23 1.65 7.82 -5.13
C PRO A 23 2.79 8.82 -4.94
N GLN A 24 4.02 8.31 -4.86
CA GLN A 24 5.26 9.07 -4.71
C GLN A 24 6.23 8.63 -5.80
N PHE A 25 6.63 9.56 -6.66
CA PHE A 25 7.67 9.30 -7.65
C PHE A 25 9.03 9.58 -7.03
N ARG A 26 9.85 8.53 -6.92
CA ARG A 26 11.24 8.62 -6.44
C ARG A 26 12.19 8.36 -7.61
N LYS A 27 13.49 8.58 -7.39
CA LYS A 27 14.52 8.43 -8.42
C LYS A 27 14.60 7.01 -8.99
N ASP A 28 14.21 6.03 -8.19
CA ASP A 28 14.34 4.59 -8.40
C ASP A 28 13.00 3.90 -8.73
N GLY A 29 11.88 4.62 -8.72
CA GLY A 29 10.59 4.04 -9.09
C GLY A 29 9.39 4.72 -8.46
N ILE A 30 8.26 4.00 -8.54
CA ILE A 30 6.98 4.44 -7.97
C ILE A 30 6.79 3.78 -6.61
N TYR A 31 6.61 4.62 -5.61
CA TYR A 31 6.26 4.24 -4.26
C TYR A 31 4.83 4.66 -3.96
N TYR A 32 4.23 4.01 -2.98
CA TYR A 32 2.96 4.40 -2.40
C TYR A 32 3.17 4.65 -0.93
N GLU A 33 2.95 5.88 -0.49
CA GLU A 33 2.80 6.16 0.92
C GLU A 33 1.43 5.68 1.38
N VAL A 34 1.41 4.91 2.46
CA VAL A 34 0.21 4.30 3.01
C VAL A 34 0.03 4.80 4.44
N ASN A 35 -1.15 5.38 4.71
CA ASN A 35 -1.58 5.73 6.06
C ASN A 35 -2.86 4.96 6.39
N VAL A 36 -2.77 4.09 7.41
CA VAL A 36 -3.92 3.39 7.99
C VAL A 36 -4.02 3.79 9.46
N LYS A 37 -5.22 4.15 9.92
CA LYS A 37 -5.41 4.53 11.33
C LYS A 37 -5.02 3.36 12.24
N GLY A 38 -4.13 3.63 13.21
CA GLY A 38 -3.65 2.64 14.18
C GLY A 38 -2.33 1.96 13.79
N PHE A 39 -1.78 2.29 12.63
CA PHE A 39 -0.48 1.79 12.16
C PHE A 39 0.47 2.96 11.87
N PRO A 40 1.80 2.75 12.00
CA PRO A 40 2.75 3.73 11.50
C PRO A 40 2.55 3.91 9.99
N ARG A 41 2.87 5.11 9.50
CA ARG A 41 2.93 5.36 8.07
C ARG A 41 4.06 4.53 7.48
N PHE A 42 3.83 3.94 6.31
CA PHE A 42 4.85 3.14 5.63
C PHE A 42 4.76 3.35 4.11
N PHE A 43 5.75 2.82 3.41
CA PHE A 43 5.80 2.85 1.96
C PHE A 43 5.67 1.45 1.37
N MET A 44 5.03 1.37 0.20
CA MET A 44 4.99 0.16 -0.61
C MET A 44 5.54 0.42 -2.01
N THR A 45 6.23 -0.56 -2.59
CA THR A 45 6.76 -0.49 -3.96
C THR A 45 6.56 -1.82 -4.68
N TRP A 46 6.59 -1.80 -6.01
CA TRP A 46 6.55 -3.05 -6.79
C TRP A 46 7.83 -3.83 -6.57
N THR A 47 7.70 -5.13 -6.32
CA THR A 47 8.84 -6.02 -6.04
C THR A 47 9.03 -7.07 -7.13
N GLU A 48 10.14 -7.79 -7.07
CA GLU A 48 10.42 -8.93 -7.96
C GLU A 48 9.45 -10.10 -7.76
N LEU A 49 8.67 -10.10 -6.67
CA LEU A 49 7.60 -11.06 -6.41
C LEU A 49 6.29 -10.72 -7.15
N ASP A 50 6.35 -9.78 -8.10
CA ASP A 50 5.25 -9.33 -8.95
C ASP A 50 4.02 -8.82 -8.17
N ARG A 51 4.29 -8.13 -7.06
CA ARG A 51 3.29 -7.50 -6.19
C ARG A 51 3.85 -6.25 -5.51
N TYR A 52 2.97 -5.45 -4.92
CA TYR A 52 3.42 -4.38 -4.02
C TYR A 52 3.75 -4.94 -2.64
N ASP A 53 4.91 -4.56 -2.10
CA ASP A 53 5.35 -4.98 -0.77
C ASP A 53 5.85 -3.79 0.05
N ALA A 54 5.84 -3.94 1.37
CA ALA A 54 6.30 -2.92 2.30
C ALA A 54 7.82 -2.72 2.22
N THR A 55 8.26 -1.48 2.30
CA THR A 55 9.67 -1.08 2.23
C THR A 55 9.99 0.00 3.26
N GLY A 56 11.27 0.14 3.59
CA GLY A 56 11.73 0.99 4.69
C GLY A 56 11.75 0.26 6.02
N ASP A 57 12.07 1.01 7.08
CA ASP A 57 12.24 0.49 8.43
C ASP A 57 10.90 0.14 9.09
N GLU A 58 9.81 0.80 8.67
CA GLU A 58 8.48 0.58 9.23
C GLU A 58 7.88 -0.76 8.82
N LYS A 59 8.41 -1.43 7.78
CA LYS A 59 7.88 -2.70 7.26
C LYS A 59 7.75 -3.77 8.35
N ASP A 60 8.68 -3.80 9.30
CA ASP A 60 8.72 -4.81 10.37
C ASP A 60 7.68 -4.52 11.47
N SER A 61 7.09 -3.31 11.46
CA SER A 61 6.02 -2.88 12.37
C SER A 61 4.62 -3.02 11.77
N ILE A 62 4.50 -3.41 10.51
CA ILE A 62 3.23 -3.59 9.82
C ILE A 62 2.89 -5.07 9.75
N PRO A 63 1.72 -5.52 10.25
CA PRO A 63 1.27 -6.89 10.06
C PRO A 63 1.23 -7.23 8.57
N TYR A 64 1.79 -8.38 8.23
CA TYR A 64 2.00 -8.74 6.83
C TYR A 64 0.68 -8.91 6.06
N GLU A 65 -0.37 -9.36 6.75
CA GLU A 65 -1.72 -9.47 6.20
C GLU A 65 -2.30 -8.10 5.80
N LEU A 66 -1.94 -7.02 6.51
CA LEU A 66 -2.31 -5.66 6.13
C LEU A 66 -1.58 -5.23 4.85
N VAL A 67 -0.30 -5.61 4.70
CA VAL A 67 0.48 -5.34 3.49
C VAL A 67 -0.18 -6.01 2.28
N LEU A 68 -0.53 -7.30 2.40
CA LEU A 68 -1.20 -8.05 1.34
C LEU A 68 -2.53 -7.40 0.94
N ALA A 69 -3.38 -7.06 1.92
CA ALA A 69 -4.67 -6.45 1.64
C ALA A 69 -4.55 -5.11 0.91
N ILE A 70 -3.46 -4.36 1.14
CA ILE A 70 -3.20 -3.09 0.47
C ILE A 70 -2.59 -3.29 -0.91
N SER A 71 -1.76 -4.34 -1.11
CA SER A 71 -1.25 -4.70 -2.44
C SER A 71 -2.40 -4.92 -3.42
N ASP A 72 -3.36 -5.77 -3.03
CA ASP A 72 -4.54 -6.08 -3.84
C ASP A 72 -5.31 -4.81 -4.23
N ILE A 73 -5.47 -3.88 -3.29
CA ILE A 73 -6.16 -2.62 -3.53
C ILE A 73 -5.41 -1.74 -4.55
N ILE A 74 -4.07 -1.65 -4.42
CA ILE A 74 -3.26 -0.86 -5.35
C ILE A 74 -3.30 -1.50 -6.75
N GLU A 75 -3.19 -2.82 -6.85
CA GLU A 75 -3.23 -3.56 -8.13
C GLU A 75 -4.56 -3.39 -8.84
N ASN A 76 -5.66 -3.60 -8.12
CA ASN A 76 -7.02 -3.36 -8.62
C ASN A 76 -7.20 -1.92 -9.10
N LYS A 77 -6.62 -0.94 -8.38
CA LYS A 77 -6.65 0.48 -8.79
C LYS A 77 -5.82 0.75 -10.04
N GLN A 78 -4.74 -0.01 -10.26
CA GLN A 78 -3.87 0.08 -11.45
C GLN A 78 -4.46 -0.65 -12.67
N GLY A 79 -5.48 -1.49 -12.49
CA GLY A 79 -5.98 -2.37 -13.55
C GLY A 79 -5.02 -3.50 -13.90
N LYS A 80 -4.15 -3.89 -12.96
CA LYS A 80 -3.36 -5.12 -13.06
C LYS A 80 -4.20 -6.24 -12.42
N GLN A 81 -4.58 -7.23 -13.21
CA GLN A 81 -5.16 -8.51 -12.80
C GLN A 81 -4.31 -9.62 -13.39
#